data_AF-A0A523AV89-F1
#
_entry.id   AF-A0A523AV89-F1
#
_cell.length_a   1.000
_cell.length_b   1.000
_cell.length_c   1.000
_cell.angle_alpha   90.00
_cell.angle_beta   90.00
_cell.angle_gamma   90.00
#
_symmetry.space_group_name_H-M   'P 1'
#
loop_
_entity.id
_entity.type
_entity.pdbx_description
1 polymer ?
#
loop_
_entity_poly.entity_id
_entity_poly.type
_entity_poly.pdbx_seq_one_letter_code
_entity_poly.pdbx_strand_id
1 'polypeptide(L)' 'ELVEAVRGLGFVRGVEVEGEKLVVELEDPETQNPSLVEALVRRGGRVRYVTPSPHALEETYLRLVRGSEA' A
#
# COMPACT_ATOMS: atom_id res chain seq x y z
N GLU A 1 9.97 -14.75 -2.31
CA GLU A 1 10.45 -14.12 -3.56
C GLU A 1 9.70 -12.83 -3.91
N LEU A 2 8.36 -12.87 -4.02
CA LEU A 2 7.57 -11.65 -4.31
C LEU A 2 7.69 -10.57 -3.24
N VAL A 3 7.66 -10.95 -1.95
CA VAL A 3 7.82 -10.01 -0.83
C VAL A 3 9.16 -9.27 -0.89
N GLU A 4 10.25 -10.00 -1.13
CA GLU A 4 11.58 -9.42 -1.26
C GLU A 4 11.71 -8.50 -2.49
N ALA A 5 11.03 -8.84 -3.59
CA ALA A 5 10.98 -7.97 -4.75
C ALA A 5 10.30 -6.63 -4.45
N VAL A 6 9.24 -6.65 -3.64
CA VAL A 6 8.55 -5.43 -3.22
C VAL A 6 9.39 -4.64 -2.23
N ARG A 7 10.03 -5.29 -1.26
CA ARG A 7 10.96 -4.63 -0.32
C ARG A 7 12.15 -3.95 -1.02
N GLY A 8 12.58 -4.48 -2.16
CA GLY A 8 13.66 -3.91 -2.96
C GLY A 8 13.28 -2.66 -3.76
N LEU A 9 12.00 -2.26 -3.78
CA LEU A 9 11.55 -1.05 -4.47
C LEU A 9 11.87 0.16 -3.58
N GLY A 10 12.66 1.10 -4.09
CA GLY A 10 13.16 2.25 -3.30
C GLY A 10 12.10 3.22 -2.77
N PHE A 11 10.84 3.09 -3.20
CA PHE A 11 9.71 3.89 -2.74
C PHE A 11 8.82 3.17 -1.71
N VAL A 12 9.09 1.89 -1.43
CA VAL A 12 8.33 1.11 -0.45
C VAL A 12 8.83 1.43 0.96
N ARG A 13 7.91 1.80 1.86
CA ARG A 13 8.22 2.17 3.25
C ARG A 13 8.07 1.00 4.22
N GLY A 14 7.16 0.08 3.91
CA GLY A 14 6.86 -1.08 4.75
C GLY A 14 6.18 -2.16 3.93
N VAL A 15 6.40 -3.43 4.31
CA VAL A 15 5.76 -4.59 3.69
C VAL A 15 5.42 -5.62 4.75
N GLU A 16 4.13 -5.91 4.86
CA GLU A 16 3.58 -6.93 5.74
C GLU A 16 2.81 -7.97 4.93
N VAL A 17 2.84 -9.21 5.40
CA VAL A 17 2.14 -10.33 4.77
C VAL A 17 1.03 -10.77 5.71
N GLU A 18 -0.21 -10.63 5.25
CA GLU A 18 -1.40 -11.00 6.00
C GLU A 18 -2.16 -12.11 5.26
N GLY A 19 -1.80 -13.37 5.55
CA GLY A 19 -2.35 -14.53 4.85
C GLY A 19 -2.05 -14.47 3.36
N GLU A 20 -3.07 -14.27 2.54
CA GLU A 20 -2.94 -14.14 1.07
C GLU A 20 -2.83 -12.69 0.58
N LYS A 21 -2.71 -11.72 1.49
CA LYS A 21 -2.61 -10.29 1.19
C LYS A 21 -1.20 -9.78 1.44
N LEU A 22 -0.80 -8.81 0.63
CA LEU A 22 0.39 -8.01 0.85
C LEU A 22 -0.06 -6.60 1.22
N VAL A 23 0.28 -6.17 2.43
CA VAL A 23 0.05 -4.79 2.87
C VAL A 23 1.35 -4.04 2.64
N VAL A 24 1.28 -2.99 1.83
CA VAL A 24 2.45 -2.21 1.41
C VAL A 24 2.21 -0.75 1.75
N GLU A 25 3.16 -0.16 2.46
CA GLU A 25 3.15 1.25 2.80
C GLU A 25 3.88 2.04 1.70
N LEU A 26 3.20 3.05 1.18
CA LEU A 26 3.60 3.87 0.04
C LEU A 26 3.34 5.34 0.36
N GLU A 27 4.21 6.24 -0.12
CA GLU A 27 4.05 7.69 0.07
C GLU A 27 3.10 8.31 -0.97
N ASP A 28 3.12 7.79 -2.20
CA ASP A 28 2.26 8.24 -3.29
C ASP A 28 1.69 7.03 -4.04
N PRO A 29 0.58 6.45 -3.55
CA PRO A 29 -0.02 5.27 -4.16
C PRO A 29 -0.45 5.48 -5.62
N GLU A 30 -0.77 6.70 -6.05
CA GLU A 30 -1.24 6.95 -7.42
C GLU A 30 -0.13 6.73 -8.45
N THR A 31 1.09 7.19 -8.14
CA THR A 31 2.25 7.02 -9.04
C THR A 31 3.03 5.73 -8.77
N GLN A 32 2.99 5.23 -7.54
CA GLN A 32 3.80 4.08 -7.11
C GLN A 32 3.11 2.72 -7.32
N ASN A 33 1.77 2.65 -7.23
CA ASN A 33 1.05 1.38 -7.44
C ASN A 33 1.29 0.76 -8.82
N PRO A 34 1.28 1.49 -9.95
CA PRO A 34 1.58 0.90 -11.26
C PRO A 34 2.94 0.18 -11.28
N SER A 35 3.98 0.82 -10.75
CA SER A 35 5.34 0.27 -10.67
C SER A 35 5.42 -0.95 -9.74
N LEU A 36 4.71 -0.88 -8.60
CA LEU A 36 4.60 -2.00 -7.65
C LEU A 36 3.92 -3.22 -8.30
N VAL A 37 2.79 -3.01 -8.95
CA VAL A 37 2.02 -4.06 -9.64
C VAL A 37 2.86 -4.67 -10.76
N GLU A 38 3.55 -3.85 -11.54
CA GLU A 38 4.43 -4.33 -12.61
C GLU A 38 5.56 -5.22 -12.06
N ALA A 39 6.21 -4.82 -10.96
CA ALA A 39 7.26 -5.62 -10.33
C ALA A 39 6.75 -7.00 -9.86
N LEU A 40 5.53 -7.05 -9.31
CA LEU A 40 4.87 -8.28 -8.90
C LEU A 40 4.55 -9.19 -10.10
N VAL A 41 3.96 -8.61 -11.16
CA VAL A 41 3.56 -9.37 -12.37
C VAL A 41 4.77 -9.92 -13.12
N ARG A 42 5.85 -9.13 -13.27
CA ARG A 42 7.09 -9.57 -13.92
C ARG A 42 7.73 -10.78 -13.25
N ARG A 43 7.45 -11.01 -11.96
CA ARG A 43 7.91 -12.18 -11.19
C ARG A 43 6.89 -13.30 -11.08
N GLY A 44 5.85 -13.27 -11.91
CA GLY A 44 4.81 -14.31 -11.97
C GLY A 44 3.67 -14.13 -10.95
N GLY A 45 3.67 -13.04 -10.18
CA GLY A 45 2.56 -12.69 -9.31
C GLY A 45 1.30 -12.34 -10.11
N ARG A 46 0.13 -12.73 -9.60
CA ARG A 46 -1.17 -12.37 -10.19
C ARG A 46 -1.94 -11.51 -9.21
N VAL A 47 -2.04 -10.21 -9.51
CA VAL A 47 -2.77 -9.25 -8.67
C VAL A 47 -4.26 -9.42 -8.91
N ARG A 48 -5.01 -9.84 -7.88
CA ARG A 48 -6.48 -9.99 -7.96
C ARG A 48 -7.19 -8.65 -7.90
N TYR A 49 -6.77 -7.79 -6.98
CA TYR A 49 -7.26 -6.42 -6.79
C TYR A 49 -6.26 -5.66 -5.92
N VAL A 50 -6.31 -4.33 -5.97
CA VAL A 50 -5.57 -3.42 -5.09
C VAL A 50 -6.60 -2.58 -4.35
N THR A 51 -6.51 -2.54 -3.02
CA THR A 51 -7.43 -1.77 -2.18
C THR A 51 -6.64 -0.75 -1.37
N PRO A 52 -7.09 0.51 -1.30
CA PRO A 52 -6.51 1.49 -0.38
C PRO A 52 -6.59 0.99 1.06
N SER A 53 -5.51 1.16 1.83
CA SER A 53 -5.53 0.84 3.25
C SER A 53 -6.40 1.84 4.02
N PRO A 54 -7.34 1.39 4.89
CA PRO A 54 -8.26 2.27 5.62
C PRO A 54 -7.57 3.22 6.59
N HIS A 55 -6.32 2.94 7.00
CA HIS A 55 -5.55 3.80 7.91
C HIS A 55 -5.42 5.26 7.41
N ALA A 56 -5.39 5.49 6.09
CA ALA A 56 -5.36 6.85 5.53
C ALA A 56 -6.66 7.65 5.78
N LEU A 57 -7.82 6.97 5.83
CA LEU A 57 -9.13 7.60 6.00
C LEU A 57 -9.51 7.74 7.48
N GLU A 58 -9.15 6.77 8.33
CA GLU A 58 -9.44 6.83 9.75
C GLU A 58 -8.74 8.02 10.43
N GLU A 59 -7.46 8.24 10.14
CA GLU A 59 -6.73 9.41 10.65
C GLU A 59 -7.30 10.75 10.13
N THR A 60 -7.75 10.78 8.88
CA THR A 60 -8.35 11.99 8.28
C THR A 60 -9.73 12.28 8.87
N TYR A 61 -10.57 11.26 9.05
CA TYR A 61 -11.85 11.39 9.73
C TYR A 61 -11.67 11.88 11.17
N LEU A 62 -10.72 11.29 11.91
CA LEU A 62 -10.40 11.70 13.28
C LEU A 62 -9.83 13.13 13.38
N ARG A 63 -9.14 13.62 12.35
CA ARG A 63 -8.71 15.03 12.26
C ARG A 63 -9.88 15.97 11.98
N LEU A 64 -10.77 15.60 11.07
CA LEU A 64 -11.96 16.40 10.73
C LEU A 64 -12.93 16.53 11.90
N VAL A 65 -13.21 15.44 12.62
CA VAL A 65 -14.11 15.45 13.79
C VAL A 65 -13.53 16.25 14.96
N ARG A 66 -12.22 16.15 15.22
CA ARG A 66 -11.56 16.95 16.26
C ARG A 66 -11.45 18.44 15.92
N GLY A 67 -11.48 18.80 14.64
CA GLY A 67 -11.42 20.19 14.19
C GLY A 67 -12.75 20.94 14.23
N SER A 68 -13.89 20.25 14.40
CA SER A 68 -15.23 20.86 14.47
C SER A 68 -15.70 21.23 15.88
N GLU A 69 -14.87 21.05 16.91
CA GLU A 69 -15.15 21.42 18.31
C GLU A 69 -14.31 22.62 18.80
N ALA A 70 -14.12 23.65 17.95
CA ALA A 70 -13.48 24.91 18.34
C ALA A 70 -14.40 26.12 18.08
#